data_AF-A0A7S3SY52-F1
#
_entry.id   AF-A0A7S3SY52-F1
#
_cell.length_a   1.000
_cell.length_b   1.000
_cell.length_c   1.000
_cell.angle_alpha   90.00
_cell.angle_beta   90.00
_cell.angle_gamma   90.00
#
_symmetry.space_group_name_H-M   'P 1'
#
loop_
_entity.id
_entity.type
_entity.pdbx_description
1 polymer ?
#
loop_
_entity_poly.entity_id
_entity_poly.type
_entity_poly.pdbx_seq_one_letter_code
_entity_poly.pdbx_strand_id
1 'polypeptide(L)'
;AGDEQLAAPPAAPAPKPAAKEAKPISTISPAGTAQALSELTTFLRAFAFAAPSEAVRREEAWRLWDPNGNGYLSLAEVDLGVKMTLQSFLKDAGAGEAVWRRFRPSFIRAFNDAKDAAAAASSLSDDYVTKGEFRLLLSYLGYYATWFEVFAMVDGCSDGTTATDDRRISREEWEEGIEKVVAAGLSWAPYVALRSATSASFDEMDSNGGGYVLLIEFCAWLKAAEVEAATPAGLALAAGGDATR
;
A
#
# COMPACT_ATOMS: atom_id res chain seq x y z
N ALA A 1 -49.28 48.45 26.36
CA ALA A 1 -49.86 47.63 25.28
C ALA A 1 -49.47 48.32 23.97
N GLY A 2 -48.65 47.79 23.09
CA GLY A 2 -47.80 46.60 23.03
C GLY A 2 -46.99 46.83 21.76
N ASP A 3 -45.66 46.92 21.86
CA ASP A 3 -44.78 47.16 20.72
C ASP A 3 -44.73 45.88 19.87
N GLU A 4 -45.31 45.95 18.68
CA GLU A 4 -45.37 44.85 17.71
C GLU A 4 -44.06 44.85 16.91
N GLN A 5 -43.07 44.08 17.38
CA GLN A 5 -41.85 43.80 16.62
C GLN A 5 -42.20 42.94 15.40
N LEU A 6 -42.15 43.54 14.20
CA LEU A 6 -42.14 42.82 12.94
C LEU A 6 -40.89 41.94 12.85
N ALA A 7 -41.09 40.62 12.91
CA ALA A 7 -40.07 39.63 12.63
C ALA A 7 -39.72 39.64 11.13
N ALA A 8 -38.42 39.69 10.81
CA ALA A 8 -37.90 39.56 9.46
C ALA A 8 -38.12 38.14 8.89
N PRO A 9 -38.34 37.97 7.58
CA PRO A 9 -38.55 36.66 6.97
C PRO A 9 -37.26 35.82 6.95
N PRO A 10 -37.37 34.47 7.00
CA PRO A 10 -36.20 33.59 6.98
C PRO A 10 -35.47 33.63 5.63
N ALA A 11 -34.14 33.62 5.70
CA ALA A 11 -33.25 33.60 4.54
C ALA A 11 -33.44 32.34 3.68
N ALA A 12 -33.41 32.52 2.36
CA ALA A 12 -33.51 31.44 1.38
C ALA A 12 -32.33 30.45 1.49
N PRO A 13 -32.55 29.14 1.23
CA PRO A 13 -31.48 28.15 1.27
C PRO A 13 -30.44 28.37 0.17
N ALA A 14 -29.17 28.22 0.54
CA ALA A 14 -28.03 28.36 -0.36
C ALA A 14 -28.08 27.35 -1.53
N PRO A 15 -27.59 27.73 -2.73
CA PRO A 15 -27.59 26.85 -3.89
C PRO A 15 -26.65 25.65 -3.67
N LYS A 16 -27.12 24.45 -4.05
CA LYS A 16 -26.31 23.22 -4.05
C LYS A 16 -25.08 23.39 -4.95
N PRO A 17 -23.89 22.87 -4.55
CA PRO A 17 -22.71 22.93 -5.39
C PRO A 17 -22.93 22.11 -6.68
N ALA A 18 -22.59 22.71 -7.82
CA ALA A 18 -22.67 22.08 -9.12
C ALA A 18 -21.74 20.85 -9.20
N ALA A 19 -22.25 19.76 -9.76
CA ALA A 19 -21.45 18.59 -10.09
C ALA A 19 -20.33 19.00 -11.06
N LYS A 20 -19.07 18.70 -10.69
CA LYS A 20 -17.92 18.91 -11.58
C LYS A 20 -17.97 17.89 -12.71
N GLU A 21 -17.80 18.35 -13.95
CA GLU A 21 -17.67 17.52 -15.14
C GLU A 21 -16.58 16.46 -14.94
N ALA A 22 -16.93 15.19 -15.16
CA ALA A 22 -16.00 14.08 -15.22
C ALA A 22 -15.03 14.28 -16.39
N LYS A 23 -13.72 14.29 -16.11
CA LYS A 23 -12.68 14.33 -17.14
C LYS A 23 -12.66 13.01 -17.92
N PRO A 24 -12.28 13.03 -19.21
CA PRO A 24 -12.21 11.82 -20.02
C PRO A 24 -11.23 10.80 -19.42
N ILE A 25 -11.71 9.56 -19.33
CA ILE A 25 -10.99 8.37 -18.86
C ILE A 25 -9.70 8.22 -19.67
N SER A 26 -8.55 8.28 -19.00
CA SER A 26 -7.25 8.05 -19.61
C SER A 26 -7.10 6.56 -19.85
N THR A 27 -7.13 6.13 -21.11
CA THR A 27 -6.91 4.72 -21.48
C THR A 27 -5.44 4.37 -21.25
N ILE A 28 -5.15 3.51 -20.27
CA ILE A 28 -3.80 3.00 -20.00
C ILE A 28 -3.30 2.25 -21.24
N SER A 29 -2.19 2.72 -21.81
CA SER A 29 -1.57 2.09 -22.98
C SER A 29 -0.86 0.78 -22.61
N PRO A 30 -0.83 -0.24 -23.49
CA PRO A 30 -0.14 -1.51 -23.23
C PRO A 30 1.35 -1.38 -22.83
N ALA A 31 2.03 -0.34 -23.33
CA ALA A 31 3.41 -0.03 -22.97
C ALA A 31 3.56 0.43 -21.51
N GLY A 32 2.58 1.18 -20.98
CA GLY A 32 2.56 1.62 -19.58
C GLY A 32 2.41 0.44 -18.63
N THR A 33 1.52 -0.52 -18.95
CA THR A 33 1.35 -1.75 -18.17
C THR A 33 2.62 -2.62 -18.17
N ALA A 34 3.32 -2.72 -19.32
CA ALA A 34 4.56 -3.49 -19.42
C ALA A 34 5.71 -2.88 -18.59
N GLN A 35 5.85 -1.55 -18.63
CA GLN A 35 6.85 -0.85 -17.82
C GLN A 35 6.55 -0.99 -16.32
N ALA A 36 5.29 -0.84 -15.93
CA ALA A 36 4.83 -0.99 -14.57
C ALA A 36 5.15 -2.38 -13.98
N LEU A 37 4.85 -3.45 -14.71
CA LEU A 37 5.23 -4.82 -14.32
C LEU A 37 6.75 -5.03 -14.29
N SER A 38 7.50 -4.35 -15.16
CA SER A 38 8.97 -4.36 -15.15
C SER A 38 9.54 -3.69 -13.88
N GLU A 39 8.93 -2.59 -13.44
CA GLU A 39 9.30 -1.88 -12.20
C GLU A 39 8.95 -2.71 -10.96
N LEU A 40 7.77 -3.35 -10.93
CA LEU A 40 7.40 -4.30 -9.87
C LEU A 40 8.40 -5.47 -9.82
N THR A 41 8.68 -6.09 -10.97
CA THR A 41 9.63 -7.23 -11.05
C THR A 41 11.01 -6.82 -10.55
N THR A 42 11.45 -5.61 -10.88
CA THR A 42 12.70 -5.04 -10.39
C THR A 42 12.69 -4.91 -8.87
N PHE A 43 11.62 -4.32 -8.32
CA PHE A 43 11.46 -4.15 -6.88
C PHE A 43 11.49 -5.51 -6.15
N LEU A 44 10.68 -6.48 -6.60
CA LEU A 44 10.62 -7.81 -5.99
C LEU A 44 11.99 -8.50 -5.99
N ARG A 45 12.74 -8.43 -7.10
CA ARG A 45 14.07 -9.03 -7.19
C ARG A 45 15.10 -8.33 -6.32
N ALA A 46 15.01 -7.00 -6.19
CA ALA A 46 15.89 -6.24 -5.32
C ALA A 46 15.75 -6.70 -3.86
N PHE A 47 14.53 -7.04 -3.42
CA PHE A 47 14.19 -7.45 -2.05
C PHE A 47 14.01 -8.96 -1.82
N ALA A 48 14.32 -9.80 -2.81
CA ALA A 48 14.23 -11.26 -2.73
C ALA A 48 15.33 -11.89 -1.86
N PHE A 49 15.42 -11.48 -0.59
CA PHE A 49 16.40 -11.97 0.37
C PHE A 49 15.87 -12.15 1.80
N ALA A 50 14.55 -12.31 1.96
CA ALA A 50 13.93 -12.61 3.26
C ALA A 50 14.14 -14.07 3.73
N ALA A 51 14.39 -15.00 2.81
CA ALA A 51 14.47 -16.44 3.09
C ALA A 51 15.64 -16.81 4.02
N PRO A 52 15.54 -17.86 4.85
CA PRO A 52 16.62 -18.28 5.75
C PRO A 52 17.99 -18.48 5.06
N SER A 53 18.01 -18.97 3.82
CA SER A 53 19.22 -19.14 3.00
C SER A 53 19.99 -17.84 2.74
N GLU A 54 19.31 -16.70 2.82
CA GLU A 54 19.85 -15.37 2.51
C GLU A 54 20.35 -14.63 3.77
N ALA A 55 20.67 -15.37 4.85
CA ALA A 55 21.06 -14.79 6.13
C ALA A 55 22.25 -13.82 6.02
N VAL A 56 23.25 -14.14 5.20
CA VAL A 56 24.42 -13.28 4.98
C VAL A 56 24.01 -11.97 4.31
N ARG A 57 23.25 -12.04 3.22
CA ARG A 57 22.75 -10.85 2.50
C ARG A 57 21.85 -9.98 3.36
N ARG A 58 21.01 -10.57 4.23
CA ARG A 58 20.21 -9.81 5.20
C ARG A 58 21.09 -9.09 6.22
N GLU A 59 22.13 -9.74 6.73
CA GLU A 59 23.03 -9.13 7.71
C GLU A 59 23.79 -7.95 7.09
N GLU A 60 24.23 -8.08 5.84
CA GLU A 60 24.85 -6.97 5.08
C GLU A 60 23.87 -5.82 4.84
N ALA A 61 22.63 -6.14 4.42
CA ALA A 61 21.58 -5.14 4.24
C ALA A 61 21.22 -4.44 5.56
N TRP A 62 21.12 -5.17 6.67
CA TRP A 62 20.87 -4.60 8.00
C TRP A 62 21.91 -3.54 8.36
N ARG A 63 23.20 -3.86 8.20
CA ARG A 63 24.30 -2.92 8.50
C ARG A 63 24.29 -1.69 7.59
N LEU A 64 23.84 -1.85 6.35
CA LEU A 64 23.69 -0.74 5.42
C LEU A 64 22.53 0.19 5.83
N TRP A 65 21.45 -0.38 6.36
CA TRP A 65 20.22 0.35 6.70
C TRP A 65 20.27 0.97 8.10
N ASP A 66 21.05 0.40 9.01
CA ASP A 66 21.33 0.91 10.36
C ASP A 66 22.76 1.52 10.43
N PRO A 67 23.02 2.67 9.79
CA PRO A 67 24.36 3.27 9.76
C PRO A 67 24.80 3.81 11.13
N ASN A 68 23.86 4.11 12.04
CA ASN A 68 24.17 4.59 13.37
C ASN A 68 24.44 3.44 14.37
N GLY A 69 24.06 2.20 14.04
CA GLY A 69 24.33 1.00 14.80
C GLY A 69 23.53 0.90 16.10
N ASN A 70 22.38 1.56 16.19
CA ASN A 70 21.55 1.56 17.41
C ASN A 70 20.72 0.27 17.58
N GLY A 71 20.66 -0.58 16.56
CA GLY A 71 19.91 -1.85 16.58
C GLY A 71 18.44 -1.75 16.17
N TYR A 72 18.00 -0.60 15.65
CA TYR A 72 16.63 -0.30 15.25
C TYR A 72 16.60 0.48 13.94
N LEU A 73 15.54 0.33 13.15
CA LEU A 73 15.33 1.11 11.93
C LEU A 73 14.10 1.98 12.07
N SER A 74 14.28 3.29 11.94
CA SER A 74 13.20 4.26 11.79
C SER A 74 12.60 4.19 10.37
N LEU A 75 11.45 4.82 10.17
CA LEU A 75 10.87 4.95 8.83
C LEU A 75 11.83 5.64 7.85
N ALA A 76 12.61 6.63 8.32
CA ALA A 76 13.58 7.34 7.47
C ALA A 76 14.75 6.44 7.06
N GLU A 77 15.21 5.57 7.94
CA GLU A 77 16.27 4.59 7.64
C GLU A 77 15.78 3.49 6.70
N VAL A 78 14.54 3.01 6.88
CA VAL A 78 13.91 2.09 5.92
C VAL A 78 13.74 2.75 4.55
N ASP A 79 13.26 4.00 4.51
CA ASP A 79 13.07 4.76 3.27
C ASP A 79 14.39 4.93 2.50
N LEU A 80 15.47 5.34 3.20
CA LEU A 80 16.80 5.46 2.62
C LEU A 80 17.40 4.10 2.23
N GLY A 81 17.22 3.09 3.07
CA GLY A 81 17.71 1.73 2.83
C GLY A 81 17.09 1.09 1.58
N VAL A 82 15.77 1.24 1.39
CA VAL A 82 15.07 0.80 0.17
C VAL A 82 15.67 1.50 -1.06
N LYS A 83 15.84 2.83 -1.00
CA LYS A 83 16.43 3.62 -2.08
C LYS A 83 17.83 3.13 -2.44
N MET A 84 18.73 3.02 -1.46
CA MET A 84 20.11 2.58 -1.68
C MET A 84 20.17 1.15 -2.24
N THR A 85 19.30 0.27 -1.77
CA THR A 85 19.20 -1.12 -2.26
C THR A 85 18.81 -1.14 -3.74
N LEU A 86 17.82 -0.35 -4.15
CA LEU A 86 17.38 -0.26 -5.54
C LEU A 86 18.45 0.35 -6.46
N GLN A 87 19.11 1.42 -6.03
CA GLN A 87 20.19 2.05 -6.78
C GLN A 87 21.37 1.10 -6.98
N SER A 88 21.74 0.36 -5.93
CA SER A 88 22.81 -0.65 -6.00
C SER A 88 22.41 -1.83 -6.90
N PHE A 89 21.18 -2.33 -6.76
CA PHE A 89 20.68 -3.47 -7.55
C PHE A 89 20.64 -3.16 -9.05
N LEU A 90 20.17 -1.96 -9.43
CA LEU A 90 20.10 -1.53 -10.82
C LEU A 90 21.44 -1.02 -11.38
N LYS A 91 22.39 -0.67 -10.51
CA LYS A 91 23.63 0.04 -10.87
C LYS A 91 23.36 1.36 -11.60
N ASP A 92 22.23 1.98 -11.29
CA ASP A 92 21.76 3.23 -11.87
C ASP A 92 20.99 4.01 -10.80
N ALA A 93 21.54 5.16 -10.42
CA ALA A 93 20.98 6.00 -9.36
C ALA A 93 19.62 6.60 -9.75
N GLY A 94 19.43 6.97 -11.02
CA GLY A 94 18.21 7.58 -11.53
C GLY A 94 17.08 6.57 -11.68
N ALA A 95 17.38 5.39 -12.23
CA ALA A 95 16.42 4.30 -12.33
C ALA A 95 16.01 3.78 -10.94
N GLY A 96 16.97 3.65 -10.02
CA GLY A 96 16.68 3.27 -8.63
C GLY A 96 15.79 4.28 -7.90
N GLU A 97 16.04 5.57 -8.10
CA GLU A 97 15.21 6.66 -7.56
C GLU A 97 13.79 6.63 -8.12
N ALA A 98 13.60 6.33 -9.41
CA ALA A 98 12.29 6.25 -10.04
C ALA A 98 11.45 5.11 -9.43
N VAL A 99 12.03 3.90 -9.32
CA VAL A 99 11.37 2.73 -8.72
C VAL A 99 11.08 2.99 -7.23
N TRP A 100 12.03 3.56 -6.49
CA TRP A 100 11.82 3.93 -5.08
C TRP A 100 10.65 4.90 -4.91
N ARG A 101 10.59 5.98 -5.70
CA ARG A 101 9.53 7.00 -5.61
C ARG A 101 8.16 6.40 -5.89
N ARG A 102 8.06 5.50 -6.88
CA ARG A 102 6.83 4.80 -7.23
C ARG A 102 6.29 3.94 -6.08
N PHE A 103 7.14 3.09 -5.49
CA PHE A 103 6.73 2.14 -4.44
C PHE A 103 6.77 2.70 -3.02
N ARG A 104 7.17 3.96 -2.83
CA ARG A 104 7.13 4.64 -1.52
C ARG A 104 5.85 4.47 -0.72
N PRO A 105 4.66 4.54 -1.32
CA PRO A 105 3.40 4.32 -0.61
C PRO A 105 3.32 2.94 0.04
N SER A 106 3.77 1.90 -0.68
CA SER A 106 3.59 0.51 -0.27
C SER A 106 4.51 0.15 0.90
N PHE A 107 5.77 0.57 0.85
CA PHE A 107 6.71 0.19 1.90
C PHE A 107 6.54 0.96 3.21
N ILE A 108 5.86 2.11 3.23
CA ILE A 108 5.42 2.75 4.48
C ILE A 108 4.44 1.82 5.23
N ARG A 109 3.59 1.08 4.50
CA ARG A 109 2.65 0.14 5.11
C ARG A 109 3.37 -1.12 5.55
N ALA A 110 4.30 -1.62 4.73
CA ALA A 110 5.19 -2.71 5.12
C ALA A 110 5.97 -2.41 6.41
N PHE A 111 6.44 -1.16 6.57
CA PHE A 111 7.10 -0.70 7.79
C PHE A 111 6.17 -0.74 9.01
N ASN A 112 4.97 -0.18 8.89
CA ASN A 112 4.01 -0.16 9.99
C ASN A 112 3.60 -1.59 10.42
N ASP A 113 3.35 -2.49 9.46
CA ASP A 113 3.06 -3.88 9.79
C ASP A 113 4.26 -4.62 10.40
N ALA A 114 5.49 -4.27 10.01
CA ALA A 114 6.69 -4.93 10.49
C ALA A 114 7.07 -4.52 11.91
N LYS A 115 6.95 -3.23 12.26
CA LYS A 115 7.28 -2.73 13.61
C LYS A 115 6.27 -3.19 14.67
N ASP A 116 5.05 -3.51 14.25
CA ASP A 116 4.01 -4.03 15.13
C ASP A 116 4.06 -5.56 15.24
N ALA A 117 5.03 -6.23 14.57
CA ALA A 117 5.00 -7.67 14.42
C ALA A 117 5.55 -8.46 15.62
N ALA A 118 6.40 -7.88 16.46
CA ALA A 118 6.80 -8.53 17.70
C ALA A 118 5.77 -8.25 18.81
N ALA A 119 5.34 -9.31 19.51
CA ALA A 119 4.52 -9.18 20.70
C ALA A 119 5.27 -8.40 21.80
N ALA A 120 4.86 -7.14 22.02
CA ALA A 120 5.22 -6.31 23.16
C ALA A 120 6.73 -6.26 23.49
N ALA A 121 7.55 -5.77 22.57
CA ALA A 121 8.79 -5.13 22.99
C ALA A 121 8.46 -3.69 23.40
N SER A 122 9.01 -3.23 24.53
CA SER A 122 8.78 -1.95 25.22
C SER A 122 8.33 -0.75 24.37
N SER A 123 7.62 0.21 24.97
CA SER A 123 7.11 1.46 24.35
C SER A 123 8.11 2.34 23.56
N LEU A 124 9.40 1.99 23.50
CA LEU A 124 10.40 2.59 22.63
C LEU A 124 10.58 1.87 21.28
N SER A 125 10.28 0.58 21.17
CA SER A 125 10.38 -0.20 19.92
C SER A 125 9.13 -0.12 19.04
N ASP A 126 7.99 0.32 19.57
CA ASP A 126 6.73 0.42 18.82
C ASP A 126 6.84 1.29 17.55
N ASP A 127 7.80 2.22 17.51
CA ASP A 127 8.03 3.12 16.37
C ASP A 127 9.15 2.68 15.42
N TYR A 128 9.78 1.53 15.65
CA TYR A 128 10.97 1.09 14.92
C TYR A 128 10.89 -0.38 14.52
N VAL A 129 11.56 -0.73 13.42
CA VAL A 129 11.78 -2.13 13.05
C VAL A 129 13.05 -2.64 13.73
N THR A 130 12.91 -3.68 14.54
CA THR A 130 14.03 -4.38 15.16
C THR A 130 14.73 -5.34 14.18
N LYS A 131 15.91 -5.83 14.55
CA LYS A 131 16.64 -6.82 13.76
C LYS A 131 15.85 -8.12 13.55
N GLY A 132 15.02 -8.52 14.50
CA GLY A 132 14.15 -9.70 14.39
C GLY A 132 13.03 -9.49 13.36
N GLU A 133 12.47 -8.28 13.33
CA GLU A 133 11.39 -7.88 12.43
C GLU A 133 11.87 -7.55 11.01
N PHE A 134 13.16 -7.23 10.83
CA PHE A 134 13.71 -6.90 9.51
C PHE A 134 13.45 -7.97 8.46
N ARG A 135 13.46 -9.26 8.86
CA ARG A 135 13.12 -10.36 7.97
C ARG A 135 11.65 -10.28 7.50
N LEU A 136 10.73 -9.92 8.40
CA LEU A 136 9.32 -9.73 8.07
C LEU A 136 9.14 -8.50 7.18
N LEU A 137 9.81 -7.40 7.51
CA LEU A 137 9.83 -6.19 6.68
C LEU A 137 10.17 -6.53 5.23
N LEU A 138 11.24 -7.31 4.97
CA LEU A 138 11.63 -7.69 3.60
C LEU A 138 10.54 -8.49 2.86
N SER A 139 9.82 -9.38 3.55
CA SER A 139 8.67 -10.08 2.96
C SER A 139 7.52 -9.11 2.67
N TYR A 140 7.22 -8.22 3.62
CA TYR A 140 6.14 -7.25 3.52
C TYR A 140 6.38 -6.23 2.40
N LEU A 141 7.63 -5.81 2.18
CA LEU A 141 8.00 -4.99 1.02
C LEU A 141 7.49 -5.64 -0.28
N GLY A 142 7.65 -6.95 -0.43
CA GLY A 142 7.18 -7.69 -1.61
C GLY A 142 5.65 -7.75 -1.71
N TYR A 143 4.97 -8.09 -0.62
CA TYR A 143 3.50 -8.19 -0.58
C TYR A 143 2.86 -6.84 -0.88
N TYR A 144 3.22 -5.81 -0.13
CA TYR A 144 2.66 -4.48 -0.29
C TYR A 144 3.01 -3.85 -1.64
N ALA A 145 4.19 -4.11 -2.21
CA ALA A 145 4.50 -3.64 -3.58
C ALA A 145 3.60 -4.29 -4.63
N THR A 146 3.31 -5.59 -4.48
CA THR A 146 2.43 -6.30 -5.44
C THR A 146 0.99 -5.83 -5.29
N TRP A 147 0.51 -5.67 -4.05
CA TRP A 147 -0.84 -5.14 -3.78
C TRP A 147 -1.01 -3.70 -4.27
N PHE A 148 0.01 -2.87 -4.07
CA PHE A 148 0.02 -1.50 -4.60
C PHE A 148 -0.05 -1.47 -6.13
N GLU A 149 0.64 -2.38 -6.81
CA GLU A 149 0.60 -2.45 -8.27
C GLU A 149 -0.81 -2.84 -8.78
N VAL A 150 -1.48 -3.78 -8.11
CA VAL A 150 -2.89 -4.11 -8.43
C VAL A 150 -3.81 -2.93 -8.12
N PHE A 151 -3.61 -2.25 -6.98
CA PHE A 151 -4.39 -1.07 -6.62
C PHE A 151 -4.26 0.04 -7.68
N ALA A 152 -3.01 0.38 -8.05
CA ALA A 152 -2.71 1.43 -9.03
C ALA A 152 -3.26 1.12 -10.43
N MET A 153 -3.39 -0.17 -10.77
CA MET A 153 -4.03 -0.61 -12.01
C MET A 153 -5.51 -0.26 -12.09
N VAL A 154 -6.20 -0.21 -10.94
CA VAL A 154 -7.63 0.09 -10.83
C VAL A 154 -7.88 1.59 -10.65
N ASP A 155 -7.09 2.26 -9.80
CA ASP A 155 -7.11 3.71 -9.49
C ASP A 155 -6.79 4.63 -10.70
N GLY A 156 -6.69 4.07 -11.92
CA GLY A 156 -6.53 4.84 -13.16
C GLY A 156 -5.15 5.47 -13.38
N CYS A 157 -4.16 5.21 -12.51
CA CYS A 157 -2.80 5.76 -12.57
C CYS A 157 -2.77 7.27 -12.93
N SER A 158 -3.13 8.15 -11.98
CA SER A 158 -2.91 9.58 -12.18
C SER A 158 -1.39 9.88 -12.23
N ASP A 159 -0.95 10.71 -13.20
CA ASP A 159 0.40 11.28 -13.27
C ASP A 159 0.56 12.31 -12.13
N GLY A 160 0.55 11.86 -10.89
CA GLY A 160 0.22 12.75 -9.80
C GLY A 160 0.75 12.30 -8.47
N THR A 161 2.06 12.08 -8.31
CA THR A 161 2.67 12.07 -6.97
C THR A 161 2.64 13.48 -6.37
N THR A 162 1.44 13.98 -6.04
CA THR A 162 1.22 15.22 -5.30
C THR A 162 0.68 14.87 -3.92
N ALA A 163 0.81 15.79 -2.96
CA ALA A 163 0.31 15.62 -1.60
C ALA A 163 -1.24 15.46 -1.51
N THR A 164 -1.93 15.47 -2.65
CA THR A 164 -3.39 15.43 -2.79
C THR A 164 -3.89 14.31 -3.70
N ASP A 165 -3.02 13.43 -4.21
CA ASP A 165 -3.47 12.20 -4.87
C ASP A 165 -3.98 11.27 -3.78
N ASP A 166 -5.30 11.20 -3.69
CA ASP A 166 -5.99 10.62 -2.55
C ASP A 166 -6.00 9.09 -2.58
N ARG A 167 -5.51 8.49 -3.70
CA ARG A 167 -5.32 7.05 -3.93
C ARG A 167 -6.56 6.28 -3.50
N ARG A 168 -7.59 6.42 -4.32
CA ARG A 168 -8.95 5.99 -3.99
C ARG A 168 -9.57 5.35 -5.20
N ILE A 169 -9.93 4.08 -5.05
CA ILE A 169 -10.74 3.39 -6.05
C ILE A 169 -12.19 3.77 -5.79
N SER A 170 -12.83 4.45 -6.73
CA SER A 170 -14.28 4.62 -6.78
C SER A 170 -14.98 3.30 -7.14
N ARG A 171 -16.30 3.23 -6.91
CA ARG A 171 -17.07 2.04 -7.29
C ARG A 171 -17.02 1.79 -8.79
N GLU A 172 -17.11 2.85 -9.57
CA GLU A 172 -17.05 2.80 -11.02
C GLU A 172 -15.70 2.26 -11.50
N GLU A 173 -14.58 2.75 -10.94
CA GLU A 173 -13.24 2.24 -11.26
C GLU A 173 -13.08 0.77 -10.86
N TRP A 174 -13.63 0.36 -9.72
CA TRP A 174 -13.65 -1.04 -9.30
C TRP A 174 -14.42 -1.92 -10.29
N GLU A 175 -15.63 -1.53 -10.65
CA GLU A 175 -16.48 -2.27 -11.59
C GLU A 175 -15.82 -2.41 -12.97
N GLU A 176 -15.15 -1.37 -13.46
CA GLU A 176 -14.40 -1.40 -14.71
C GLU A 176 -13.08 -2.18 -14.61
N GLY A 177 -12.46 -2.18 -13.42
CA GLY A 177 -11.15 -2.78 -13.17
C GLY A 177 -11.17 -4.25 -12.75
N ILE A 178 -12.32 -4.77 -12.31
CA ILE A 178 -12.38 -6.05 -11.59
C ILE A 178 -11.90 -7.25 -12.41
N GLU A 179 -12.16 -7.29 -13.70
CA GLU A 179 -11.68 -8.37 -14.56
C GLU A 179 -10.13 -8.38 -14.62
N LYS A 180 -9.50 -7.20 -14.59
CA LYS A 180 -8.04 -7.07 -14.53
C LYS A 180 -7.50 -7.52 -13.18
N VAL A 181 -8.21 -7.20 -12.09
CA VAL A 181 -7.89 -7.65 -10.73
C VAL A 181 -7.91 -9.18 -10.65
N VAL A 182 -8.97 -9.82 -11.15
CA VAL A 182 -9.08 -11.28 -11.20
C VAL A 182 -8.00 -11.90 -12.09
N ALA A 183 -7.74 -11.31 -13.26
CA ALA A 183 -6.67 -11.78 -14.14
C ALA A 183 -5.28 -11.69 -13.48
N ALA A 184 -5.00 -10.61 -12.73
CA ALA A 184 -3.79 -10.48 -11.92
C ALA A 184 -3.74 -11.53 -10.81
N GLY A 185 -4.85 -11.74 -10.11
CA GLY A 185 -5.08 -12.78 -9.11
C GLY A 185 -4.78 -14.19 -9.63
N LEU A 186 -5.13 -14.48 -10.88
CA LEU A 186 -4.89 -15.78 -11.50
C LEU A 186 -3.50 -15.91 -12.14
N SER A 187 -2.67 -14.87 -12.07
CA SER A 187 -1.35 -14.83 -12.72
C SER A 187 -0.24 -14.34 -11.80
N TRP A 188 0.16 -13.07 -11.93
CA TRP A 188 1.38 -12.51 -11.32
C TRP A 188 1.18 -12.02 -9.88
N ALA A 189 -0.06 -11.90 -9.41
CA ALA A 189 -0.39 -11.52 -8.04
C ALA A 189 -1.33 -12.55 -7.40
N PRO A 190 -0.88 -13.79 -7.14
CA PRO A 190 -1.76 -14.92 -6.78
C PRO A 190 -2.28 -14.88 -5.34
N TYR A 191 -2.89 -13.77 -4.93
CA TYR A 191 -3.54 -13.58 -3.63
C TYR A 191 -5.00 -14.02 -3.67
N VAL A 192 -5.47 -14.58 -2.56
CA VAL A 192 -6.78 -15.22 -2.36
C VAL A 192 -7.91 -14.29 -2.80
N ALA A 193 -7.98 -13.09 -2.22
CA ALA A 193 -9.08 -12.17 -2.50
C ALA A 193 -9.10 -11.70 -3.96
N LEU A 194 -7.92 -11.50 -4.58
CA LEU A 194 -7.82 -11.09 -5.98
C LEU A 194 -8.39 -12.13 -6.94
N ARG A 195 -8.15 -13.43 -6.69
CA ARG A 195 -8.60 -14.53 -7.56
C ARG A 195 -10.12 -14.63 -7.67
N SER A 196 -10.85 -14.13 -6.68
CA SER A 196 -12.30 -14.26 -6.58
C SER A 196 -12.98 -12.92 -6.32
N ALA A 197 -12.32 -11.81 -6.68
CA ALA A 197 -12.88 -10.48 -6.53
C ALA A 197 -14.22 -10.37 -7.27
N THR A 198 -15.23 -9.79 -6.61
CA THR A 198 -16.55 -9.50 -7.22
C THR A 198 -16.94 -8.04 -7.01
N SER A 199 -17.99 -7.56 -7.68
CA SER A 199 -18.49 -6.19 -7.45
C SER A 199 -18.84 -5.95 -5.98
N ALA A 200 -19.28 -6.99 -5.25
CA ALA A 200 -19.57 -6.94 -3.82
C ALA A 200 -18.30 -6.78 -2.95
N SER A 201 -17.11 -7.14 -3.47
CA SER A 201 -15.85 -6.95 -2.75
C SER A 201 -15.55 -5.47 -2.50
N PHE A 202 -16.13 -4.54 -3.27
CA PHE A 202 -16.04 -3.12 -2.96
C PHE A 202 -16.63 -2.80 -1.59
N ASP A 203 -17.82 -3.36 -1.30
CA ASP A 203 -18.52 -3.14 -0.04
C ASP A 203 -17.81 -3.80 1.15
N GLU A 204 -17.09 -4.89 0.90
CA GLU A 204 -16.21 -5.52 1.90
C GLU A 204 -15.01 -4.63 2.25
N MET A 205 -14.47 -3.91 1.26
CA MET A 205 -13.32 -3.01 1.43
C MET A 205 -13.72 -1.66 2.05
N ASP A 206 -14.79 -1.01 1.55
CA ASP A 206 -15.32 0.28 2.02
C ASP A 206 -16.08 0.15 3.36
N SER A 207 -15.43 -0.46 4.33
CA SER A 207 -16.01 -0.77 5.65
C SER A 207 -16.36 0.48 6.47
N ASN A 208 -15.78 1.65 6.15
CA ASN A 208 -16.12 2.92 6.80
C ASN A 208 -17.26 3.68 6.10
N GLY A 209 -17.75 3.20 4.95
CA GLY A 209 -18.82 3.82 4.17
C GLY A 209 -18.44 5.18 3.58
N GLY A 210 -17.16 5.36 3.25
CA GLY A 210 -16.61 6.58 2.65
C GLY A 210 -17.04 6.79 1.20
N GLY A 211 -17.52 5.73 0.53
CA GLY A 211 -17.89 5.74 -0.88
C GLY A 211 -16.71 5.55 -1.82
N TYR A 212 -15.57 5.13 -1.30
CA TYR A 212 -14.33 4.87 -2.02
C TYR A 212 -13.44 3.93 -1.22
N VAL A 213 -12.56 3.20 -1.91
CA VAL A 213 -11.59 2.29 -1.29
C VAL A 213 -10.21 2.91 -1.29
N LEU A 214 -9.67 3.15 -0.10
CA LEU A 214 -8.30 3.59 0.10
C LEU A 214 -7.32 2.41 -0.03
N LEU A 215 -6.05 2.71 -0.35
CA LEU A 215 -4.99 1.70 -0.37
C LEU A 215 -4.89 0.91 0.96
N ILE A 216 -5.16 1.55 2.10
CA ILE A 216 -5.11 0.87 3.40
C ILE A 216 -6.23 -0.16 3.55
N GLU A 217 -7.43 0.14 3.06
CA GLU A 217 -8.59 -0.76 3.08
C GLU A 217 -8.40 -1.92 2.11
N PHE A 218 -7.90 -1.64 0.91
CA PHE A 218 -7.54 -2.66 -0.08
C PHE A 218 -6.51 -3.66 0.48
N CYS A 219 -5.44 -3.17 1.10
CA CYS A 219 -4.44 -4.02 1.73
C CYS A 219 -5.00 -4.80 2.93
N ALA A 220 -5.89 -4.21 3.73
CA ALA A 220 -6.52 -4.89 4.86
C ALA A 220 -7.41 -6.05 4.40
N TRP A 221 -8.20 -5.84 3.34
CA TRP A 221 -9.02 -6.89 2.71
C TRP A 221 -8.16 -8.06 2.20
N LEU A 222 -7.05 -7.76 1.53
CA LEU A 222 -6.11 -8.79 1.08
C LEU A 222 -5.46 -9.54 2.24
N LYS A 223 -4.96 -8.81 3.24
CA LYS A 223 -4.36 -9.40 4.45
C LYS A 223 -5.34 -10.34 5.16
N ALA A 224 -6.59 -9.93 5.34
CA ALA A 224 -7.62 -10.74 5.99
C ALA A 224 -7.83 -12.08 5.25
N ALA A 225 -7.99 -12.05 3.93
CA ALA A 225 -8.18 -13.26 3.12
C ALA A 225 -6.96 -14.20 3.16
N GLU A 226 -5.74 -13.66 3.12
CA GLU A 226 -4.52 -14.46 3.22
C GLU A 226 -4.37 -15.12 4.60
N VAL A 227 -4.66 -14.38 5.67
CA VAL A 227 -4.64 -14.87 7.05
C VAL A 227 -5.68 -15.97 7.26
N GLU A 228 -6.92 -15.76 6.83
CA GLU A 228 -8.00 -16.75 6.90
C GLU A 228 -7.64 -18.04 6.16
N ALA A 229 -7.05 -17.92 4.97
CA ALA A 229 -6.61 -19.06 4.17
C ALA A 229 -5.29 -19.68 4.65
N ALA A 230 -4.66 -19.15 5.70
CA ALA A 230 -3.37 -19.59 6.23
C ALA A 230 -2.28 -19.77 5.16
N THR A 231 -2.25 -18.87 4.16
CA THR A 231 -1.24 -18.92 3.10
C THR A 231 0.15 -18.58 3.67
N PRO A 232 1.26 -18.81 2.95
CA PRO A 232 2.57 -18.34 3.39
C PRO A 232 2.62 -16.83 3.68
N ALA A 233 1.90 -16.01 2.90
CA ALA A 233 1.79 -14.58 3.15
C ALA A 233 0.94 -14.30 4.40
N GLY A 234 -0.20 -14.97 4.54
CA GLY A 234 -1.09 -14.87 5.69
C GLY A 234 -0.42 -15.25 7.00
N LEU A 235 0.32 -16.36 7.03
CA LEU A 235 1.09 -16.79 8.20
C LEU A 235 2.19 -15.78 8.57
N ALA A 236 2.87 -15.21 7.57
CA ALA A 236 3.86 -14.16 7.83
C ALA A 236 3.21 -12.91 8.43
N LEU A 237 2.07 -12.48 7.88
CA LEU A 237 1.31 -11.30 8.30
C LEU A 237 0.58 -11.49 9.65
N ALA A 238 0.14 -12.72 9.96
CA ALA A 238 -0.51 -13.08 11.22
C ALA A 238 0.49 -13.22 12.37
N ALA A 239 1.73 -13.66 12.08
CA ALA A 239 2.81 -13.69 13.06
C ALA A 239 3.11 -12.30 13.65
N GLY A 240 2.66 -11.23 12.99
CA GLY A 240 2.70 -9.86 13.52
C GLY A 240 1.37 -9.27 13.97
N GLY A 241 0.29 -10.06 14.03
CA GLY A 241 -1.07 -9.59 14.32
C GLY A 241 -1.71 -10.20 15.56
N ASP A 242 -0.98 -10.98 16.35
CA ASP A 242 -1.53 -11.69 17.51
C ASP A 242 -1.67 -10.75 18.74
N ALA A 243 -2.55 -9.77 18.58
CA ALA A 243 -3.13 -8.97 19.65
C ALA A 243 -4.64 -8.79 19.40
N THR A 244 -5.38 -9.89 19.27
CA THR A 244 -6.77 -9.84 19.75
C THR A 244 -6.76 -9.67 21.26
N ARG A 245 -6.88 -8.42 21.72
CA ARG A 245 -7.57 -8.04 22.95
C ARG A 245 -7.91 -6.56 22.98
#